data_AF-A0A2G6L6G1-F1
#
_entry.id   AF-A0A2G6L6G1-F1
#
_cell.length_a   1.000
_cell.length_b   1.000
_cell.length_c   1.000
_cell.angle_alpha   90.00
_cell.angle_beta   90.00
_cell.angle_gamma   90.00
#
_symmetry.space_group_name_H-M   'P 1'
#
loop_
_entity.id
_entity.type
_entity.pdbx_description
1 polymer ?
#
loop_
_entity_poly.entity_id
_entity_poly.type
_entity_poly.pdbx_seq_one_letter_code
_entity_poly.pdbx_strand_id
1 'polypeptide(L)'
;MQNTPLAIDPLQVQAALAKLKDIQLPDPVSWWPLSACTVYAILAALSLLLAAGVIAWFCWRKNQWRRSALKQLDEIHHQHNLSAPLTSDGRPTKQLRNTAQACNSLIKQLVIQRQVPIAKKLGPNNPMADPASLSGEPWVSFLAAIDASRRPVILGLDLSALAEAGYQPDPNYDSTRLFHQLEQWIRYCP
;
A
#
# COMPACT_ATOMS: atom_id res chain seq x y z
N MET A 1 9.13 40.01 -94.59
CA MET A 1 9.20 41.34 -93.94
C MET A 1 7.76 41.87 -93.98
N GLN A 2 7.07 42.22 -92.90
CA GLN A 2 7.49 42.81 -91.63
C GLN A 2 6.58 42.28 -90.50
N ASN A 3 7.20 41.82 -89.41
CA ASN A 3 6.49 41.47 -88.18
C ASN A 3 6.34 42.76 -87.37
N THR A 4 5.17 43.37 -87.40
CA THR A 4 4.87 44.54 -86.55
C THR A 4 4.76 44.03 -85.10
N PRO A 5 5.62 44.49 -84.16
CA PRO A 5 5.43 44.12 -82.77
C PRO A 5 4.12 44.77 -82.30
N LEU A 6 3.19 43.97 -81.80
CA LEU A 6 1.99 44.46 -81.13
C LEU A 6 2.45 45.33 -79.95
N ALA A 7 2.40 46.64 -80.13
CA ALA A 7 2.65 47.60 -79.06
C ALA A 7 1.54 47.42 -78.04
N ILE A 8 1.89 46.85 -76.89
CA ILE A 8 0.96 46.63 -75.81
C ILE A 8 0.67 48.00 -75.19
N ASP A 9 -0.55 48.50 -75.34
CA ASP A 9 -0.94 49.80 -74.82
C ASP A 9 -0.80 49.85 -73.29
N PRO A 10 0.01 50.76 -72.72
CA PRO A 10 0.28 50.80 -71.28
C PRO A 10 -0.97 51.12 -70.45
N LEU A 11 -1.98 51.73 -71.08
CA LEU A 11 -3.29 52.00 -70.50
C LEU A 11 -4.15 50.72 -70.37
N GLN A 12 -4.07 49.80 -71.34
CA GLN A 12 -4.75 48.50 -71.23
C GLN A 12 -4.11 47.62 -70.17
N VAL A 13 -2.78 47.65 -70.03
CA VAL A 13 -2.08 46.91 -68.98
C VAL A 13 -2.46 47.42 -67.60
N GLN A 14 -2.54 48.75 -67.41
CA GLN A 14 -3.00 49.33 -66.14
C GLN A 14 -4.45 48.96 -65.82
N ALA A 15 -5.34 48.96 -66.82
CA ALA A 15 -6.71 48.52 -66.63
C ALA A 15 -6.81 47.02 -66.30
N ALA A 16 -5.96 46.18 -66.89
CA ALA A 16 -5.90 44.75 -66.59
C ALA A 16 -5.35 44.47 -65.18
N LEU A 17 -4.34 45.23 -64.75
CA LEU A 17 -3.78 45.16 -63.40
C LEU A 17 -4.77 45.66 -62.34
N ALA A 18 -5.49 46.74 -62.63
CA ALA A 18 -6.55 47.25 -61.74
C ALA A 18 -7.74 46.27 -61.60
N LYS A 19 -7.88 45.33 -62.53
CA LYS A 19 -8.91 44.28 -62.52
C LYS A 19 -8.46 42.99 -61.83
N LEU A 20 -7.21 42.92 -61.39
CA LEU A 20 -6.69 41.80 -60.60
C LEU A 20 -7.30 41.88 -59.20
N LYS A 21 -8.45 41.22 -59.04
CA LYS A 21 -9.13 41.07 -57.76
C LYS A 21 -8.17 40.38 -56.81
N ASP A 22 -7.92 41.04 -55.68
CA ASP A 22 -7.10 40.53 -54.59
C ASP A 22 -7.54 39.10 -54.23
N ILE A 23 -6.59 38.17 -54.19
CA ILE A 23 -6.87 36.76 -53.91
C ILE A 23 -7.34 36.71 -52.46
N GLN A 24 -8.64 36.51 -52.27
CA GLN A 24 -9.21 36.17 -50.97
C GLN A 24 -8.62 34.82 -50.57
N LEU A 25 -7.59 34.83 -49.72
CA LEU A 25 -7.14 33.61 -49.06
C LEU A 25 -8.31 33.10 -48.21
N PRO A 26 -8.60 31.79 -48.21
CA PRO A 26 -9.55 31.25 -47.25
C PRO A 26 -9.04 31.57 -45.84
N ASP A 27 -9.96 31.91 -44.94
CA ASP A 27 -9.63 32.03 -43.53
C ASP A 27 -8.81 30.79 -43.11
N PRO A 28 -7.72 30.99 -42.34
CA PRO A 28 -6.86 29.88 -41.96
C PRO A 28 -7.73 28.80 -41.32
N VAL A 29 -7.62 27.57 -41.83
CA VAL A 29 -8.36 26.43 -41.31
C VAL A 29 -8.05 26.35 -39.82
N SER A 30 -9.04 26.72 -39.02
CA SER A 30 -8.98 26.53 -37.57
C SER A 30 -8.79 25.03 -37.38
N TRP A 31 -7.62 24.67 -36.88
CA TRP A 31 -7.15 23.32 -36.55
C TRP A 31 -7.88 22.78 -35.31
N TRP A 32 -9.14 23.18 -35.20
CA TRP A 32 -10.09 22.82 -34.18
C TRP A 32 -11.38 22.44 -34.94
N PRO A 33 -11.70 21.15 -34.88
CA PRO A 33 -12.38 20.74 -33.69
C PRO A 33 -11.45 19.85 -32.92
N LEU A 34 -11.25 20.17 -31.65
CA LEU A 34 -11.09 19.12 -30.67
C LEU A 34 -12.36 18.27 -30.78
N SER A 35 -12.36 17.33 -31.72
CA SER A 35 -13.51 16.50 -32.06
C SER A 35 -14.01 15.92 -30.76
N ALA A 36 -15.34 15.87 -30.56
CA ALA A 36 -15.90 15.45 -29.27
C ALA A 36 -15.25 14.14 -28.76
N CYS A 37 -14.87 13.24 -29.67
CA CYS A 37 -14.08 12.03 -29.41
C CYS A 37 -12.74 12.27 -28.68
N THR A 38 -11.95 13.29 -29.07
CA THR A 38 -10.70 13.64 -28.38
C THR A 38 -10.93 14.20 -26.98
N VAL A 39 -11.98 15.01 -26.77
CA VAL A 39 -12.37 15.49 -25.44
C VAL A 39 -12.77 14.31 -24.55
N TYR A 40 -13.62 13.41 -25.05
CA TYR A 40 -14.02 12.21 -24.31
C TYR A 40 -12.84 11.28 -24.04
N ALA A 41 -11.90 11.13 -24.97
CA ALA A 41 -10.69 10.33 -24.78
C ALA A 41 -9.78 10.91 -23.69
N ILE A 42 -9.57 12.23 -23.67
CA ILE A 42 -8.79 12.91 -22.63
C ILE A 42 -9.48 12.76 -21.27
N LEU A 43 -10.80 12.96 -21.20
CA LEU A 43 -11.56 12.78 -19.96
C LEU A 43 -11.52 11.33 -19.46
N ALA A 44 -11.63 10.36 -20.35
CA ALA A 44 -11.52 8.95 -20.01
C ALA A 44 -10.11 8.60 -19.50
N ALA A 45 -9.06 9.11 -20.16
CA ALA A 45 -7.67 8.91 -19.72
C ALA A 45 -7.41 9.54 -18.35
N LEU A 46 -7.92 10.75 -18.10
CA LEU A 46 -7.80 11.42 -16.80
C LEU A 46 -8.54 10.67 -15.70
N SER A 47 -9.75 10.19 -15.99
CA SER A 47 -10.55 9.34 -15.09
C SER A 47 -9.82 8.04 -14.74
N LEU A 48 -9.23 7.37 -15.73
CA LEU A 48 -8.46 6.15 -15.52
C LEU A 48 -7.23 6.40 -14.65
N LEU A 49 -6.50 7.49 -14.89
CA LEU A 49 -5.34 7.88 -14.08
C LEU A 49 -5.73 8.18 -12.62
N LEU A 50 -6.83 8.91 -12.41
CA LEU A 50 -7.37 9.18 -11.09
C LEU A 50 -7.78 7.88 -10.38
N ALA A 51 -8.50 7.00 -11.07
CA ALA A 51 -8.90 5.70 -10.53
C ALA A 51 -7.67 4.86 -10.16
N ALA A 52 -6.67 4.79 -11.04
CA ALA A 52 -5.42 4.07 -10.77
C ALA A 52 -4.67 4.67 -9.57
N GLY A 53 -4.59 5.99 -9.46
CA GLY A 53 -3.97 6.69 -8.33
C GLY A 53 -4.69 6.40 -7.01
N VAL A 54 -6.02 6.43 -7.02
CA VAL A 54 -6.86 6.11 -5.85
C VAL A 54 -6.69 4.64 -5.45
N ILE A 55 -6.73 3.70 -6.40
CA ILE A 55 -6.52 2.27 -6.14
C ILE A 55 -5.11 2.04 -5.59
N ALA A 56 -4.08 2.64 -6.20
CA ALA A 56 -2.71 2.54 -5.73
C ALA A 56 -2.55 3.11 -4.30
N TRP A 57 -3.18 4.25 -4.01
CA TRP A 57 -3.20 4.85 -2.68
C TRP A 57 -3.89 3.94 -1.66
N PHE A 58 -5.04 3.36 -1.99
CA PHE A 58 -5.72 2.40 -1.13
C PHE A 58 -4.88 1.14 -0.91
N CYS A 59 -4.25 0.60 -1.94
CA CYS A 59 -3.35 -0.56 -1.84
C CYS A 59 -2.12 -0.23 -0.98
N TRP A 60 -1.55 0.96 -1.11
CA TRP A 60 -0.43 1.41 -0.29
C TRP A 60 -0.83 1.60 1.18
N ARG A 61 -1.96 2.27 1.44
CA ARG A 61 -2.52 2.44 2.80
C ARG A 61 -2.87 1.09 3.43
N LYS A 62 -3.36 0.13 2.63
CA LYS A 62 -3.56 -1.26 3.05
C LYS A 62 -2.27 -2.00 3.39
N ASN A 63 -1.07 -1.49 3.07
CA ASN A 63 0.20 -2.13 3.43
C ASN A 63 1.01 -1.34 4.47
N GLN A 64 0.60 -0.11 4.79
CA GLN A 64 1.25 0.75 5.80
C GLN A 64 1.31 0.07 7.18
N TRP A 65 0.21 -0.51 7.64
CA TRP A 65 0.15 -1.17 8.95
C TRP A 65 1.12 -2.35 9.09
N ARG A 66 1.27 -3.18 8.04
CA ARG A 66 2.24 -4.30 8.05
C ARG A 66 3.67 -3.79 8.17
N ARG A 67 3.99 -2.72 7.43
CA ARG A 67 5.30 -2.08 7.49
C ARG A 67 5.56 -1.51 8.88
N SER A 68 4.59 -0.82 9.48
CA SER A 68 4.73 -0.30 10.85
C SER A 68 4.88 -1.41 11.88
N ALA A 69 4.11 -2.49 11.76
CA ALA A 69 4.18 -3.65 12.64
C ALA A 69 5.54 -4.35 12.58
N LEU A 70 6.03 -4.61 11.37
CA LEU A 70 7.35 -5.24 11.15
C LEU A 70 8.48 -4.35 11.68
N LYS A 71 8.40 -3.04 11.48
CA LYS A 71 9.39 -2.10 12.05
C LYS A 71 9.41 -2.12 13.58
N GLN A 72 8.25 -2.18 14.23
CA GLN A 72 8.18 -2.27 15.69
C GLN A 72 8.72 -3.62 16.20
N LEU A 73 8.46 -4.73 15.51
CA LEU A 73 9.03 -6.02 15.85
C LEU A 73 10.56 -6.02 15.72
N ASP A 74 11.07 -5.43 14.65
CA ASP A 74 12.51 -5.29 14.38
C ASP A 74 13.20 -4.43 15.45
N GLU A 75 12.56 -3.35 15.90
CA GLU A 75 13.02 -2.53 17.02
C GLU A 75 13.09 -3.35 18.32
N ILE A 76 12.08 -4.15 18.65
CA ILE A 76 12.09 -5.03 19.84
C ILE A 76 13.21 -6.06 19.74
N HIS A 77 13.44 -6.63 18.55
CA HIS A 77 14.52 -7.57 18.30
C HIS A 77 15.90 -6.92 18.44
N HIS A 78 16.09 -5.72 17.88
CA HIS A 78 17.29 -4.93 18.07
C HIS A 78 17.55 -4.59 19.54
N GLN A 79 16.52 -4.16 20.28
CA GLN A 79 16.63 -3.89 21.72
C GLN A 79 17.00 -5.15 22.50
N HIS A 80 16.47 -6.32 22.15
CA HIS A 80 16.84 -7.59 22.75
C HIS A 80 18.32 -7.91 22.55
N ASN A 81 18.82 -7.71 21.32
CA ASN A 81 20.22 -7.99 20.95
C ASN A 81 21.21 -6.97 21.55
N LEU A 82 20.84 -5.67 21.59
CA LEU A 82 21.65 -4.61 22.20
C LEU A 82 21.70 -4.74 23.73
N SER A 83 20.63 -5.24 24.32
CA SER A 83 20.55 -5.56 25.75
C SER A 83 21.23 -6.88 26.10
N ALA A 84 22.10 -7.40 25.23
CA ALA A 84 23.03 -8.47 25.56
C ALA A 84 24.40 -7.96 26.04
N PRO A 85 24.54 -7.39 27.26
CA PRO A 85 25.82 -7.33 27.93
C PRO A 85 25.88 -8.34 29.08
N LEU A 86 26.90 -9.19 29.01
CA LEU A 86 27.68 -9.78 30.10
C LEU A 86 27.26 -9.31 31.51
N THR A 87 26.21 -9.86 32.08
CA THR A 87 25.97 -9.72 33.53
C THR A 87 26.74 -10.84 34.21
N SER A 88 27.65 -10.47 35.11
CA SER A 88 28.40 -11.36 36.00
C SER A 88 27.51 -12.22 36.94
N ASP A 89 26.19 -12.10 36.83
CA ASP A 89 25.18 -12.69 37.73
C ASP A 89 24.22 -13.69 37.02
N GLY A 90 24.42 -13.96 35.73
CA GLY A 90 23.86 -15.15 35.04
C GLY A 90 22.34 -15.28 34.94
N ARG A 91 21.54 -14.22 35.13
CA ARG A 91 20.05 -14.31 35.13
C ARG A 91 19.40 -13.67 33.90
N PRO A 92 19.04 -14.45 32.86
CA PRO A 92 18.33 -13.97 31.65
C PRO A 92 16.82 -13.68 31.84
N THR A 93 16.29 -13.85 33.05
CA THR A 93 14.85 -14.06 33.31
C THR A 93 14.01 -12.80 33.11
N LYS A 94 14.51 -11.63 33.56
CA LYS A 94 13.79 -10.35 33.40
C LYS A 94 13.75 -9.87 31.94
N GLN A 95 14.76 -10.19 31.13
CA GLN A 95 14.86 -9.73 29.74
C GLN A 95 13.92 -10.52 28.82
N LEU A 96 13.90 -11.84 28.96
CA LEU A 96 13.00 -12.72 28.21
C LEU A 96 11.53 -12.39 28.50
N ARG A 97 11.19 -12.07 29.75
CA ARG A 97 9.84 -11.65 30.08
C ARG A 97 9.44 -10.32 29.42
N ASN A 98 10.30 -9.29 29.50
CA ASN A 98 9.99 -7.97 28.94
C ASN A 98 9.82 -8.04 27.41
N THR A 99 10.65 -8.83 26.73
CA THR A 99 10.58 -9.00 25.28
C THR A 99 9.32 -9.73 24.83
N ALA A 100 8.94 -10.81 25.51
CA ALA A 100 7.67 -11.49 25.23
C ALA A 100 6.46 -10.60 25.55
N GLN A 101 6.51 -9.79 26.61
CA GLN A 101 5.44 -8.82 26.93
C GLN A 101 5.32 -7.73 25.86
N ALA A 102 6.45 -7.20 25.35
CA ALA A 102 6.46 -6.22 24.26
C ALA A 102 5.90 -6.82 22.96
N CYS A 103 6.26 -8.07 22.65
CA CYS A 103 5.69 -8.78 21.51
C CYS A 103 4.18 -9.01 21.67
N ASN A 104 3.72 -9.38 22.88
CA ASN A 104 2.31 -9.63 23.15
C ASN A 104 1.46 -8.34 23.02
N SER A 105 1.95 -7.22 23.57
CA SER A 105 1.26 -5.93 23.46
C SER A 105 1.17 -5.47 22.01
N LEU A 106 2.22 -5.66 21.21
CA LEU A 106 2.24 -5.35 19.78
C LEU A 106 1.19 -6.15 19.01
N ILE A 107 1.12 -7.47 19.21
CA ILE A 107 0.13 -8.32 18.52
C ILE A 107 -1.29 -7.94 18.94
N LYS A 108 -1.52 -7.69 20.23
CA LYS A 108 -2.82 -7.22 20.73
C LYS A 108 -3.23 -5.90 20.07
N GLN A 109 -2.31 -4.93 19.97
CA GLN A 109 -2.56 -3.67 19.28
C GLN A 109 -2.92 -3.90 17.80
N LEU A 110 -2.23 -4.81 17.10
CA LEU A 110 -2.52 -5.13 15.70
C LEU A 110 -3.91 -5.77 15.54
N VAL A 111 -4.25 -6.73 16.41
CA VAL A 111 -5.56 -7.39 16.40
C VAL A 111 -6.67 -6.38 16.64
N ILE A 112 -6.52 -5.47 17.62
CA ILE A 112 -7.50 -4.42 17.90
C ILE A 112 -7.61 -3.46 16.70
N GLN A 113 -6.47 -3.03 16.14
CA GLN A 113 -6.45 -2.16 14.96
C GLN A 113 -7.11 -2.82 13.73
N ARG A 114 -7.13 -4.16 13.66
CA ARG A 114 -7.65 -4.97 12.55
C ARG A 114 -8.90 -5.76 12.93
N GLN A 115 -9.58 -5.42 14.02
CA GLN A 115 -10.68 -6.24 14.55
C GLN A 115 -11.82 -6.40 13.54
N VAL A 116 -12.20 -5.34 12.83
CA VAL A 116 -13.30 -5.36 11.85
C VAL A 116 -13.05 -6.34 10.69
N PRO A 117 -11.92 -6.29 9.95
CA PRO A 117 -11.65 -7.26 8.90
C PRO A 117 -11.41 -8.68 9.44
N ILE A 118 -10.81 -8.82 10.64
CA ILE A 118 -10.62 -10.13 11.28
C ILE A 118 -11.97 -10.77 11.62
N ALA A 119 -12.88 -10.03 12.27
CA ALA A 119 -14.21 -10.49 12.64
C ALA A 119 -15.05 -10.88 11.41
N LYS A 120 -14.97 -10.10 10.33
CA LYS A 120 -15.64 -10.42 9.07
C LYS A 120 -15.14 -11.74 8.46
N LYS A 121 -13.85 -12.04 8.61
CA LYS A 121 -13.21 -13.22 8.02
C LYS A 121 -13.41 -14.49 8.86
N LEU A 122 -13.43 -14.36 10.19
CA LEU A 122 -13.68 -15.48 11.10
C LEU A 122 -15.15 -15.93 11.11
N GLY A 123 -16.09 -15.08 10.66
CA GLY A 123 -17.51 -15.44 10.55
C GLY A 123 -18.23 -15.59 11.90
N PRO A 124 -19.42 -16.22 11.94
CA PRO A 124 -20.24 -16.35 13.16
C PRO A 124 -19.59 -17.21 14.27
N ASN A 125 -18.49 -17.90 13.95
CA ASN A 125 -17.70 -18.67 14.91
C ASN A 125 -16.71 -17.78 15.69
N ASN A 126 -16.68 -16.47 15.44
CA ASN A 126 -15.92 -15.55 16.26
C ASN A 126 -16.67 -15.35 17.58
N PRO A 127 -16.13 -15.75 18.74
CA PRO A 127 -16.63 -15.17 19.98
C PRO A 127 -16.44 -13.66 19.83
N MET A 128 -17.48 -12.86 20.08
CA MET A 128 -17.34 -11.41 20.27
C MET A 128 -16.55 -11.11 21.56
N ALA A 129 -15.46 -11.83 21.79
CA ALA A 129 -14.54 -11.58 22.85
C ALA A 129 -13.76 -10.31 22.47
N ASP A 130 -13.80 -9.33 23.36
CA ASP A 130 -12.90 -8.19 23.29
C ASP A 130 -11.46 -8.73 23.28
N PRO A 131 -10.68 -8.56 22.20
CA PRO A 131 -9.32 -9.07 22.12
C PRO A 131 -8.43 -8.53 23.24
N ALA A 132 -8.76 -7.37 23.81
CA ALA A 132 -8.05 -6.80 24.95
C ALA A 132 -8.22 -7.63 26.22
N SER A 133 -9.38 -8.28 26.39
CA SER A 133 -9.73 -9.10 27.56
C SER A 133 -9.08 -10.50 27.54
N LEU A 134 -8.70 -10.99 26.35
CA LEU A 134 -8.10 -12.32 26.19
C LEU A 134 -6.67 -12.35 26.71
N SER A 135 -6.35 -13.33 27.55
CA SER A 135 -5.02 -13.56 28.11
C SER A 135 -4.78 -15.07 28.27
N GLY A 136 -3.53 -15.53 28.19
CA GLY A 136 -3.19 -16.95 28.37
C GLY A 136 -3.69 -17.86 27.23
N GLU A 137 -4.22 -19.03 27.58
CA GLU A 137 -4.77 -20.03 26.64
C GLU A 137 -5.90 -19.51 25.73
N PRO A 138 -6.91 -18.76 26.24
CA PRO A 138 -7.92 -18.12 25.39
C PRO A 138 -7.34 -17.19 24.32
N TRP A 139 -6.19 -16.56 24.60
CA TRP A 139 -5.51 -15.69 23.64
C TRP A 139 -4.79 -16.49 22.56
N VAL A 140 -4.10 -17.57 22.93
CA VAL A 140 -3.40 -18.44 21.98
C VAL A 140 -4.38 -19.16 21.06
N SER A 141 -5.47 -19.69 21.60
CA SER A 141 -6.54 -20.33 20.81
C SER A 141 -7.20 -19.36 19.83
N PHE A 142 -7.40 -18.10 20.24
CA PHE A 142 -7.89 -17.05 19.35
C PHE A 142 -6.91 -16.76 18.20
N LEU A 143 -5.61 -16.63 18.48
CA LEU A 143 -4.60 -16.42 17.43
C LEU A 143 -4.50 -17.63 16.49
N ALA A 144 -4.61 -18.85 17.02
CA ALA A 144 -4.66 -20.08 16.23
C ALA A 144 -5.90 -20.12 15.33
N ALA A 145 -7.05 -19.64 15.79
CA ALA A 145 -8.26 -19.52 14.97
C ALA A 145 -8.08 -18.51 13.82
N ILE A 146 -7.38 -17.38 14.06
CA ILE A 146 -7.01 -16.43 13.01
C ILE A 146 -6.11 -17.10 11.96
N ASP A 147 -5.12 -17.87 12.39
CA ASP A 147 -4.20 -18.57 11.49
C ASP A 147 -4.89 -19.68 10.69
N ALA A 148 -5.72 -20.50 11.35
CA ALA A 148 -6.50 -21.58 10.74
C ALA A 148 -7.47 -21.08 9.66
N SER A 149 -7.90 -19.82 9.71
CA SER A 149 -8.68 -19.18 8.65
C SER A 149 -7.90 -18.95 7.34
N ARG A 150 -6.62 -19.34 7.27
CA ARG A 150 -5.75 -19.24 6.10
C ARG A 150 -5.07 -20.57 5.73
N ARG A 151 -4.85 -20.74 4.42
CA ARG A 151 -3.96 -21.76 3.87
C ARG A 151 -2.70 -21.10 3.27
N PRO A 152 -1.53 -21.75 3.36
CA PRO A 152 -1.29 -23.00 4.08
C PRO A 152 -1.13 -22.75 5.58
N VAL A 153 -1.55 -23.73 6.39
CA VAL A 153 -1.26 -23.81 7.83
C VAL A 153 0.24 -24.05 7.96
N ILE A 154 1.04 -22.98 7.94
CA ILE A 154 2.51 -23.08 8.01
C ILE A 154 2.98 -23.06 9.46
N LEU A 155 2.20 -22.49 10.39
CA LEU A 155 2.68 -22.28 11.73
C LEU A 155 2.26 -23.41 12.67
N GLY A 156 3.22 -24.25 13.06
CA GLY A 156 3.26 -24.75 14.43
C GLY A 156 3.54 -23.59 15.38
N LEU A 157 2.56 -22.67 15.50
CA LEU A 157 2.69 -21.42 16.21
C LEU A 157 2.67 -21.69 17.71
N ASP A 158 3.85 -21.96 18.26
CA ASP A 158 4.04 -22.16 19.69
C ASP A 158 4.12 -20.80 20.39
N LEU A 159 2.97 -20.14 20.53
CA LEU A 159 2.83 -18.87 21.26
C LEU A 159 2.58 -19.07 22.75
N SER A 160 2.81 -20.27 23.27
CA SER A 160 2.82 -20.55 24.71
C SER A 160 3.68 -19.52 25.44
N ALA A 161 4.84 -19.15 24.87
CA ALA A 161 5.71 -18.10 25.38
C ALA A 161 5.01 -16.72 25.54
N LEU A 162 4.08 -16.35 24.66
CA LEU A 162 3.30 -15.09 24.78
C LEU A 162 2.18 -15.20 25.81
N ALA A 163 1.54 -16.37 25.91
CA ALA A 163 0.55 -16.65 26.96
C ALA A 163 1.19 -16.63 28.35
N GLU A 164 2.36 -17.24 28.48
CA GLU A 164 3.04 -17.46 29.75
C GLU A 164 3.85 -16.24 30.21
N ALA A 165 4.28 -15.34 29.32
CA ALA A 165 5.05 -14.15 29.67
C ALA A 165 4.34 -13.17 30.63
N GLY A 166 3.02 -13.26 30.74
CA GLY A 166 2.24 -12.52 31.75
C GLY A 166 2.22 -13.18 33.12
N TYR A 167 2.43 -14.50 33.20
CA TYR A 167 2.15 -15.33 34.38
C TYR A 167 3.40 -16.00 34.97
N GLN A 168 4.44 -16.25 34.18
CA GLN A 168 5.67 -16.88 34.66
C GLN A 168 6.76 -15.83 34.98
N PRO A 169 7.35 -15.89 36.18
CA PRO A 169 8.46 -15.02 36.55
C PRO A 169 9.78 -15.37 35.84
N ASP A 170 9.92 -16.59 35.30
CA ASP A 170 11.12 -17.05 34.60
C ASP A 170 10.78 -17.86 33.34
N PRO A 171 10.43 -17.17 32.24
CA PRO A 171 10.05 -17.83 31.00
C PRO A 171 11.29 -18.34 30.26
N ASN A 172 11.37 -19.66 30.05
CA ASN A 172 12.41 -20.32 29.26
C ASN A 172 11.88 -20.63 27.86
N TYR A 173 12.13 -19.74 26.90
CA TYR A 173 11.73 -19.92 25.51
C TYR A 173 12.82 -19.43 24.55
N ASP A 174 12.81 -19.97 23.33
CA ASP A 174 13.69 -19.53 22.24
C ASP A 174 13.18 -18.21 21.64
N SER A 175 13.85 -17.10 21.98
CA SER A 175 13.49 -15.78 21.49
C SER A 175 13.60 -15.67 19.97
N THR A 176 14.59 -16.32 19.35
CA THR A 176 14.81 -16.30 17.89
C THR A 176 13.63 -16.95 17.17
N ARG A 177 13.17 -18.10 17.67
CA ARG A 177 12.02 -18.80 17.12
C ARG A 177 10.74 -17.97 17.25
N LEU A 178 10.55 -17.31 18.40
CA LEU A 178 9.41 -16.42 18.64
C LEU A 178 9.39 -15.24 17.65
N PHE A 179 10.51 -14.54 17.46
CA PHE A 179 10.58 -13.43 16.51
C PHE A 179 10.25 -13.86 15.08
N HIS A 180 10.82 -14.98 14.63
CA HIS A 180 10.56 -15.49 13.28
C HIS A 180 9.08 -15.89 13.09
N GLN A 181 8.50 -16.56 14.08
CA GLN A 181 7.07 -16.93 14.09
C GLN A 181 6.15 -15.70 14.01
N LEU A 182 6.47 -14.64 14.75
CA LEU A 182 5.71 -13.39 14.74
C LEU A 182 5.87 -12.62 13.44
N GLU A 183 7.07 -12.58 12.88
CA GLU A 183 7.32 -11.95 11.59
C GLU A 183 6.48 -12.61 10.49
N GLN A 184 6.47 -13.94 10.45
CA GLN A 184 5.63 -14.71 9.52
C GLN A 184 4.15 -14.42 9.76
N TRP A 185 3.69 -14.45 11.01
CA TRP A 185 2.29 -14.16 11.33
C TRP A 185 1.87 -12.75 10.87
N ILE A 186 2.66 -11.72 11.14
CA ILE A 186 2.37 -10.33 10.73
C ILE A 186 2.31 -10.21 9.20
N ARG A 187 3.24 -10.85 8.48
CA ARG A 187 3.25 -10.87 7.01
C ARG A 187 1.98 -11.51 6.43
N TYR A 188 1.50 -12.57 7.08
CA TYR A 188 0.33 -13.33 6.65
C TYR A 188 -0.98 -12.96 7.36
N CYS A 189 -1.02 -11.92 8.21
CA CYS A 189 -2.24 -11.52 8.91
C CYS A 189 -3.29 -10.85 7.96
N PRO A 190 -4.61 -11.12 8.12
CA PRO A 190 -5.71 -10.49 7.35
C PRO A 190 -5.92 -8.98 7.56
#